data_AF-A0A1I7WBX4-F1
#
_entry.id   AF-A0A1I7WBX4-F1
#
_cell.length_a   1.000
_cell.length_b   1.000
_cell.length_c   1.000
_cell.angle_alpha   90.00
_cell.angle_beta   90.00
_cell.angle_gamma   90.00
#
_symmetry.space_group_name_H-M   'P 1'
#
loop_
_entity.id
_entity.type
_entity.pdbx_description
1 polymer ?
#
loop_
_entity_poly.entity_id
_entity_poly.type
_entity_poly.pdbx_seq_one_letter_code
_entity_poly.pdbx_strand_id
1 'polypeptide(L)'
;MVENIGNKDEKPSNKTSARDAKSPVGVAEYFMEWTSNVFQAYTRTIDELFVKPLIEHCTNKQISGKIGSKYQISTLKLREQDEVAKLTIESNMHEIEHNLLIYRLNETASRMFEWSRNNQMKTIKQHSSWTDAFPFIYTMFESTSALAEVFGLSSIDRDNVKESFKHYMRSPMKDEYYSKNNSALIIGDVKDYLPWLEARINHYRTIVYLMATSLISIVQTYMKSISEDKIDLKTREINDILERLPPMYLKVKSLKLSQYVSKLLKDYPPNKYTFPLAPKAS
;
A
#
# COMPACT_ATOMS: atom_id res chain seq x y z
N MET A 1 5.78 67.60 13.04
CA MET A 1 4.52 67.25 12.36
C MET A 1 4.88 66.47 11.10
N VAL A 2 4.36 65.23 11.01
CA VAL A 2 4.12 64.43 9.77
C VAL A 2 5.40 64.01 9.01
N GLU A 3 5.85 62.75 9.15
CA GLU A 3 5.57 61.59 8.27
C GLU A 3 5.94 61.80 6.78
N ASN A 4 6.30 60.84 5.95
CA ASN A 4 6.86 59.48 5.94
C ASN A 4 6.87 59.11 4.42
N ILE A 5 7.41 57.94 4.05
CA ILE A 5 7.27 57.25 2.74
C ILE A 5 8.25 57.74 1.64
N GLY A 6 9.10 56.94 1.02
CA GLY A 6 9.27 55.49 1.00
C GLY A 6 9.69 55.06 -0.41
N ASN A 7 10.78 54.28 -0.52
CA ASN A 7 10.88 53.11 -1.41
C ASN A 7 12.29 52.51 -1.34
N LYS A 8 12.39 51.31 -0.77
CA LYS A 8 13.44 50.35 -1.09
C LYS A 8 12.73 49.04 -1.40
N ASP A 9 12.88 48.60 -2.65
CA ASP A 9 12.46 47.30 -3.12
C ASP A 9 13.21 46.20 -2.34
N GLU A 10 12.50 45.54 -1.43
CA GLU A 10 12.96 44.30 -0.81
C GLU A 10 12.67 43.13 -1.75
N LYS A 11 13.76 42.54 -2.29
CA LYS A 11 13.75 41.17 -2.81
C LYS A 11 13.34 40.19 -1.70
N PRO A 12 12.53 39.15 -1.98
CA PRO A 12 12.18 38.15 -0.99
C PRO A 12 13.44 37.35 -0.61
N SER A 13 13.87 37.55 0.64
CA SER A 13 14.94 36.82 1.30
C SER A 13 14.49 35.37 1.57
N ASN A 14 14.78 34.47 0.63
CA ASN A 14 14.83 33.04 0.90
C ASN A 14 16.05 32.76 1.80
N LYS A 15 15.84 32.77 3.12
CA LYS A 15 16.82 32.32 4.12
C LYS A 15 16.23 31.14 4.90
N THR A 16 16.20 29.97 4.26
CA THR A 16 16.17 28.70 5.00
C THR A 16 17.56 28.50 5.57
N SER A 17 17.70 28.62 6.88
CA SER A 17 19.01 28.60 7.53
C SER A 17 19.63 27.19 7.45
N ALA A 18 20.93 27.11 7.16
CA ALA A 18 21.69 25.87 7.05
C ALA A 18 21.74 25.01 8.34
N ARG A 19 21.10 25.44 9.44
CA ARG A 19 20.97 24.67 10.68
C ARG A 19 19.86 23.61 10.64
N ASP A 20 18.87 23.76 9.77
CA ASP A 20 17.73 22.81 9.70
C ASP A 20 18.09 21.48 9.02
N ALA A 21 19.20 21.45 8.26
CA ALA A 21 19.61 20.28 7.46
C ALA A 21 20.30 19.15 8.26
N LYS A 22 20.54 19.33 9.57
CA LYS A 22 21.26 18.37 10.42
C LYS A 22 20.46 17.82 11.61
N SER A 23 19.21 18.25 11.81
CA SER A 23 18.43 17.72 12.92
C SER A 23 17.84 16.35 12.55
N PRO A 24 17.92 15.32 13.42
CA PRO A 24 17.22 14.05 13.23
C PRO A 24 15.72 14.22 12.96
N VAL A 25 15.15 15.32 13.47
CA VAL A 25 13.77 15.76 13.23
C VAL A 25 13.53 16.04 11.74
N GLY A 26 14.35 16.88 11.11
CA GLY A 26 14.16 17.27 9.71
C GLY A 26 14.31 16.11 8.72
N VAL A 27 15.18 15.14 9.05
CA VAL A 27 15.33 13.90 8.28
C VAL A 27 14.06 13.06 8.36
N ALA A 28 13.57 12.86 9.57
CA ALA A 28 12.40 12.02 9.80
C ALA A 28 11.11 12.65 9.23
N GLU A 29 10.93 13.97 9.35
CA GLU A 29 9.86 14.70 8.68
C GLU A 29 9.91 14.49 7.16
N TYR A 30 11.10 14.58 6.56
CA TYR A 30 11.29 14.37 5.13
C TYR A 30 10.89 12.96 4.69
N PHE A 31 11.38 11.91 5.39
CA PHE A 31 11.05 10.54 5.03
C PHE A 31 9.56 10.22 5.23
N MET A 32 8.92 10.79 6.26
CA MET A 32 7.48 10.61 6.47
C MET A 32 6.65 11.30 5.40
N GLU A 33 6.99 12.54 5.05
CA GLU A 33 6.33 13.25 3.95
C GLU A 33 6.52 12.51 2.62
N TRP A 34 7.73 12.05 2.35
CA TRP A 34 8.03 11.34 1.11
C TRP A 34 7.29 10.00 1.03
N THR A 35 7.31 9.22 2.11
CA THR A 35 6.53 7.98 2.24
C THR A 35 5.07 8.23 1.98
N SER A 36 4.50 9.29 2.58
CA SER A 36 3.12 9.70 2.40
C SER A 36 2.79 9.97 0.93
N ASN A 37 3.58 10.81 0.26
CA ASN A 37 3.38 11.18 -1.13
C ASN A 37 3.48 9.98 -2.09
N VAL A 38 4.52 9.15 -1.89
CA VAL A 38 4.72 7.95 -2.71
C VAL A 38 3.60 6.95 -2.51
N PHE A 39 3.20 6.71 -1.26
CA PHE A 39 2.14 5.78 -0.96
C PHE A 39 0.84 6.20 -1.63
N GLN A 40 0.45 7.48 -1.51
CA GLN A 40 -0.73 8.00 -2.21
C GLN A 40 -0.66 7.81 -3.73
N ALA A 41 0.50 8.06 -4.33
CA ALA A 41 0.70 7.87 -5.77
C ALA A 41 0.54 6.39 -6.18
N TYR A 42 1.14 5.46 -5.43
CA TYR A 42 0.99 4.03 -5.68
C TYR A 42 -0.43 3.55 -5.44
N THR A 43 -1.09 3.99 -4.37
CA THR A 43 -2.49 3.67 -4.09
C THR A 43 -3.41 4.04 -5.27
N ARG A 44 -3.25 5.25 -5.82
CA ARG A 44 -4.00 5.68 -7.02
C ARG A 44 -3.65 4.86 -8.26
N THR A 45 -2.36 4.61 -8.46
CA THR A 45 -1.90 3.83 -9.62
C THR A 45 -2.40 2.40 -9.58
N ILE A 46 -2.39 1.76 -8.39
CA ILE A 46 -2.95 0.42 -8.19
C ILE A 46 -4.47 0.44 -8.44
N ASP A 47 -5.17 1.46 -7.96
CA ASP A 47 -6.60 1.62 -8.23
C ASP A 47 -6.90 1.68 -9.74
N GLU A 48 -6.15 2.51 -10.47
CA GLU A 48 -6.33 2.71 -11.91
C GLU A 48 -5.93 1.49 -12.75
N LEU A 49 -4.83 0.83 -12.40
CA LEU A 49 -4.22 -0.21 -13.23
C LEU A 49 -4.63 -1.64 -12.85
N PHE A 50 -5.18 -1.84 -11.65
CA PHE A 50 -5.57 -3.14 -11.14
C PHE A 50 -7.03 -3.18 -10.73
N VAL A 51 -7.47 -2.27 -9.86
CA VAL A 51 -8.82 -2.34 -9.27
C VAL A 51 -9.90 -2.06 -10.31
N LYS A 52 -9.82 -0.93 -11.02
CA LYS A 52 -10.83 -0.56 -12.02
C LYS A 52 -10.94 -1.59 -13.15
N PRO A 53 -9.84 -2.06 -13.77
CA PRO A 53 -9.92 -3.10 -14.81
C PRO A 53 -10.56 -4.40 -14.31
N LEU A 54 -10.26 -4.83 -13.08
CA LEU A 54 -10.87 -6.02 -12.49
C LEU A 54 -12.38 -5.86 -12.28
N ILE A 55 -12.81 -4.71 -11.76
CA ILE A 55 -14.23 -4.40 -11.57
C ILE A 55 -14.96 -4.37 -12.91
N GLU A 56 -14.38 -3.71 -13.92
CA GLU A 56 -14.96 -3.63 -15.25
C GLU A 56 -15.09 -5.02 -15.89
N HIS A 57 -14.03 -5.85 -15.82
CA HIS A 57 -14.05 -7.22 -16.32
C HIS A 57 -15.16 -8.06 -15.67
N CYS A 58 -15.28 -7.98 -14.34
CA CYS A 58 -16.31 -8.70 -13.60
C CYS A 58 -17.72 -8.23 -13.95
N THR A 59 -17.91 -6.92 -14.09
CA THR A 59 -19.21 -6.32 -14.40
C THR A 59 -19.63 -6.65 -15.84
N ASN A 60 -18.71 -6.57 -16.79
CA ASN A 60 -18.96 -6.91 -18.20
C ASN A 60 -19.27 -8.40 -18.37
N LYS A 61 -18.57 -9.30 -17.66
CA LYS A 61 -18.90 -10.73 -17.61
C LYS A 61 -20.30 -11.00 -17.03
N GLN A 62 -20.70 -10.29 -15.98
CA GLN A 62 -22.05 -10.43 -15.40
C GLN A 62 -23.13 -9.98 -16.39
N ILE A 63 -22.87 -8.94 -17.18
CA ILE A 63 -23.80 -8.46 -18.22
C ILE A 63 -23.85 -9.46 -19.38
N SER A 64 -22.72 -9.98 -19.86
CA SER A 64 -22.69 -10.98 -20.93
C SER A 64 -23.31 -12.33 -20.50
N GLY A 65 -23.15 -12.73 -19.24
CA GLY A 65 -23.81 -13.91 -18.67
C GLY A 65 -25.34 -13.76 -18.58
N LYS A 66 -25.84 -12.56 -18.30
CA LYS A 66 -27.29 -12.25 -18.33
C LYS A 66 -27.87 -12.18 -19.74
N ILE A 67 -27.08 -11.78 -20.73
CA ILE A 67 -27.50 -11.76 -22.15
C ILE A 67 -27.44 -13.18 -22.76
N GLY A 68 -26.47 -14.01 -22.37
CA GLY A 68 -26.38 -15.41 -22.78
C GLY A 68 -27.49 -16.32 -22.22
N SER A 69 -28.10 -15.95 -21.10
CA SER A 69 -29.22 -16.69 -20.49
C SER A 69 -30.56 -16.50 -21.22
N LYS A 70 -30.68 -15.59 -22.19
CA LYS A 70 -31.94 -15.36 -22.93
C LYS A 70 -32.04 -16.10 -24.27
N TYR A 71 -30.98 -16.78 -24.71
CA TYR A 71 -30.99 -17.58 -25.94
C TYR A 71 -30.30 -18.94 -25.72
N GLN A 72 -30.90 -19.81 -24.91
CA GLN A 72 -30.75 -21.27 -25.01
C GLN A 72 -31.71 -21.97 -24.03
N ILE A 73 -33.01 -21.91 -24.34
CA ILE A 73 -33.96 -22.91 -23.86
C ILE A 73 -34.48 -23.64 -25.10
N SER A 74 -33.74 -24.65 -25.51
CA SER A 74 -34.33 -25.80 -26.19
C SER A 74 -33.37 -26.97 -26.08
N THR A 75 -33.84 -28.00 -25.36
CA THR A 75 -33.39 -29.39 -25.33
C THR A 75 -32.05 -29.72 -24.66
N LEU A 76 -32.20 -29.98 -23.36
CA LEU A 76 -31.46 -30.89 -22.50
C LEU A 76 -30.84 -32.11 -23.25
N LYS A 77 -29.52 -32.25 -23.18
CA LYS A 77 -28.88 -33.55 -22.89
C LYS A 77 -28.23 -33.44 -21.50
N LEU A 78 -28.99 -33.96 -20.53
CA LEU A 78 -28.64 -34.07 -19.12
C LEU A 78 -27.48 -35.04 -18.92
N ARG A 79 -26.33 -34.51 -18.47
CA ARG A 79 -25.49 -35.05 -17.36
C ARG A 79 -24.09 -34.41 -17.25
N GLU A 80 -23.70 -33.54 -18.17
CA GLU A 80 -22.40 -32.81 -18.09
C GLU A 80 -22.55 -31.32 -17.72
N GLN A 81 -23.78 -30.80 -17.58
CA GLN A 81 -24.03 -29.38 -17.34
C GLN A 81 -24.04 -28.97 -15.85
N ASP A 82 -24.21 -29.90 -14.91
CA ASP A 82 -24.26 -29.58 -13.48
C ASP A 82 -22.88 -29.28 -12.87
N GLU A 83 -21.81 -29.92 -13.36
CA GLU A 83 -20.44 -29.60 -12.92
C GLU A 83 -19.93 -28.30 -13.54
N VAL A 84 -20.21 -28.06 -14.83
CA VAL A 84 -19.81 -26.82 -15.50
C VAL A 84 -20.56 -25.60 -14.93
N ALA A 85 -21.85 -25.74 -14.61
CA ALA A 85 -22.62 -24.68 -13.95
C ALA A 85 -22.13 -24.40 -12.52
N LYS A 86 -21.81 -25.44 -11.72
CA LYS A 86 -21.20 -25.26 -10.40
C LYS A 86 -19.83 -24.60 -10.46
N LEU A 87 -18.94 -25.04 -11.35
CA LEU A 87 -17.62 -24.46 -11.53
C LEU A 87 -17.69 -23.00 -12.00
N THR A 88 -18.68 -22.65 -12.83
CA THR A 88 -18.90 -21.27 -13.29
C THR A 88 -19.42 -20.37 -12.16
N ILE A 89 -20.27 -20.89 -11.27
CA ILE A 89 -20.78 -20.15 -10.10
C ILE A 89 -19.69 -19.97 -9.05
N GLU A 90 -18.90 -21.01 -8.76
CA GLU A 90 -17.77 -20.95 -7.80
C GLU A 90 -16.67 -20.00 -8.29
N SER A 91 -16.32 -20.05 -9.58
CA SER A 91 -15.37 -19.12 -10.19
C SER A 91 -15.84 -17.66 -10.10
N ASN A 92 -17.14 -17.39 -10.30
CA ASN A 92 -17.70 -16.05 -10.22
C ASN A 92 -17.76 -15.52 -8.78
N MET A 93 -18.00 -16.39 -7.78
CA MET A 93 -17.96 -16.00 -6.37
C MET A 93 -16.54 -15.65 -5.92
N HIS A 94 -15.55 -16.47 -6.27
CA HIS A 94 -14.16 -16.15 -5.96
C HIS A 94 -13.71 -14.84 -6.61
N GLU A 95 -14.03 -14.58 -7.87
CA GLU A 95 -13.65 -13.33 -8.55
C GLU A 95 -14.17 -12.07 -7.82
N ILE A 96 -15.41 -12.11 -7.31
CA ILE A 96 -16.02 -11.02 -6.52
C ILE A 96 -15.32 -10.85 -5.16
N GLU A 97 -14.98 -11.96 -4.49
CA GLU A 97 -14.26 -11.94 -3.22
C GLU A 97 -12.89 -11.25 -3.38
N HIS A 98 -12.12 -11.57 -4.41
CA HIS A 98 -10.78 -10.99 -4.63
C HIS A 98 -10.82 -9.46 -4.83
N ASN A 99 -11.76 -8.96 -5.62
CA ASN A 99 -11.89 -7.53 -5.90
C ASN A 99 -12.25 -6.75 -4.64
N LEU A 100 -13.14 -7.31 -3.82
CA LEU A 100 -13.50 -6.74 -2.54
C LEU A 100 -12.29 -6.67 -1.58
N LEU A 101 -11.36 -7.62 -1.66
CA LEU A 101 -10.16 -7.61 -0.81
C LEU A 101 -9.15 -6.57 -1.25
N ILE A 102 -8.93 -6.40 -2.56
CA ILE A 102 -8.04 -5.35 -3.06
C ILE A 102 -8.61 -3.99 -2.69
N TYR A 103 -9.93 -3.80 -2.82
CA TYR A 103 -10.61 -2.61 -2.36
C TYR A 103 -10.43 -2.38 -0.85
N ARG A 104 -10.66 -3.41 -0.02
CA ARG A 104 -10.45 -3.32 1.44
C ARG A 104 -9.00 -3.00 1.81
N LEU A 105 -8.02 -3.58 1.11
CA LEU A 105 -6.60 -3.24 1.31
C LEU A 105 -6.31 -1.80 0.91
N ASN A 106 -6.87 -1.33 -0.21
CA ASN A 106 -6.75 0.04 -0.68
C ASN A 106 -7.38 1.04 0.32
N GLU A 107 -8.56 0.71 0.86
CA GLU A 107 -9.21 1.49 1.90
C GLU A 107 -8.38 1.53 3.18
N THR A 108 -7.86 0.36 3.61
CA THR A 108 -6.99 0.19 4.78
C THR A 108 -5.72 1.03 4.64
N ALA A 109 -5.09 1.00 3.46
CA ALA A 109 -3.96 1.84 3.07
C ALA A 109 -4.31 3.33 3.12
N SER A 110 -5.43 3.74 2.51
CA SER A 110 -5.86 5.14 2.47
C SER A 110 -6.14 5.70 3.86
N ARG A 111 -6.79 4.92 4.74
CA ARG A 111 -7.00 5.27 6.15
C ARG A 111 -5.68 5.44 6.89
N MET A 112 -4.71 4.57 6.62
CA MET A 112 -3.37 4.69 7.19
C MET A 112 -2.68 6.00 6.77
N PHE A 113 -2.82 6.38 5.50
CA PHE A 113 -2.30 7.63 4.97
C PHE A 113 -2.96 8.85 5.61
N GLU A 114 -4.29 8.89 5.68
CA GLU A 114 -5.03 9.98 6.29
C GLU A 114 -4.65 10.15 7.76
N TRP A 115 -4.52 9.04 8.48
CA TRP A 115 -4.06 9.02 9.85
C TRP A 115 -2.65 9.63 9.96
N SER A 116 -1.72 9.18 9.13
CA SER A 116 -0.33 9.65 9.08
C SER A 116 -0.27 11.19 8.89
N ARG A 117 -0.98 11.70 7.88
CA ARG A 117 -1.03 13.13 7.54
C ARG A 117 -1.61 14.00 8.65
N ASN A 118 -2.73 13.58 9.24
CA ASN A 118 -3.47 14.39 10.22
C ASN A 118 -2.78 14.46 11.59
N ASN A 119 -1.96 13.47 11.92
CA ASN A 119 -1.41 13.29 13.25
C ASN A 119 0.07 13.68 13.42
N GLN A 120 0.81 13.91 12.34
CA GLN A 120 2.29 14.02 12.39
C GLN A 120 2.88 15.42 12.56
N MET A 121 2.22 16.48 12.11
CA MET A 121 2.94 17.74 11.89
C MET A 121 2.81 18.80 12.99
N LYS A 122 1.78 18.72 13.84
CA LYS A 122 1.50 19.79 14.83
C LYS A 122 2.05 19.52 16.23
N THR A 123 2.29 18.26 16.60
CA THR A 123 2.61 17.89 17.98
C THR A 123 4.11 17.61 18.21
N ILE A 124 4.93 17.53 17.16
CA ILE A 124 6.17 16.71 17.22
C ILE A 124 7.47 17.54 17.03
N LYS A 125 7.38 18.86 16.83
CA LYS A 125 8.56 19.73 16.60
C LYS A 125 9.43 20.01 17.84
N GLN A 126 9.04 19.56 19.02
CA GLN A 126 9.70 19.90 20.29
C GLN A 126 10.48 18.76 20.95
N HIS A 127 10.59 17.59 20.31
CA HIS A 127 11.07 16.38 21.00
C HIS A 127 12.38 15.84 20.46
N SER A 128 13.23 15.32 21.34
CA SER A 128 14.54 14.75 21.03
C SER A 128 14.49 13.29 20.58
N SER A 129 13.35 12.59 20.72
CA SER A 129 13.21 11.15 20.47
C SER A 129 13.01 10.75 19.00
N TRP A 130 13.20 11.67 18.05
CA TRP A 130 13.10 11.37 16.61
C TRP A 130 14.15 10.37 16.12
N THR A 131 15.32 10.33 16.78
CA THR A 131 16.35 9.32 16.51
C THR A 131 15.82 7.91 16.76
N ASP A 132 14.99 7.75 17.78
CA ASP A 132 14.47 6.45 18.21
C ASP A 132 13.30 6.02 17.32
N ALA A 133 12.56 6.98 16.75
CA ALA A 133 11.47 6.72 15.82
C ALA A 133 11.95 6.44 14.38
N PHE A 134 13.15 6.89 14.03
CA PHE A 134 13.67 6.85 12.66
C PHE A 134 13.71 5.42 12.03
N PRO A 135 14.11 4.35 12.74
CA PRO A 135 14.09 3.00 12.16
C PRO A 135 12.70 2.57 11.69
N PHE A 136 11.64 2.94 12.42
CA PHE A 136 10.26 2.63 12.06
C PHE A 136 9.79 3.48 10.86
N ILE A 137 10.16 4.76 10.84
CA ILE A 137 9.91 5.66 9.71
C ILE A 137 10.56 5.12 8.43
N TYR A 138 11.81 4.70 8.53
CA TYR A 138 12.54 4.14 7.40
C TYR A 138 11.95 2.78 6.96
N THR A 139 11.46 1.97 7.89
CA THR A 139 10.73 0.72 7.57
C THR A 139 9.46 1.00 6.78
N MET A 140 8.70 2.05 7.14
CA MET A 140 7.53 2.46 6.34
C MET A 140 7.92 2.88 4.93
N PHE A 141 9.00 3.66 4.79
CA PHE A 141 9.51 4.12 3.50
C PHE A 141 9.90 2.94 2.59
N GLU A 142 10.67 1.98 3.10
CA GLU A 142 11.08 0.80 2.35
C GLU A 142 9.89 -0.13 2.03
N SER A 143 8.94 -0.27 2.96
CA SER A 143 7.69 -1.02 2.73
C SER A 143 6.85 -0.38 1.62
N THR A 144 6.75 0.95 1.62
CA THR A 144 6.07 1.69 0.55
C THR A 144 6.79 1.55 -0.78
N SER A 145 8.12 1.60 -0.77
CA SER A 145 8.95 1.37 -1.97
C SER A 145 8.72 -0.01 -2.59
N ALA A 146 8.52 -1.04 -1.76
CA ALA A 146 8.28 -2.40 -2.20
C ALA A 146 6.99 -2.56 -3.04
N LEU A 147 6.02 -1.64 -2.92
CA LEU A 147 4.81 -1.65 -3.76
C LEU A 147 5.14 -1.57 -5.25
N ALA A 148 6.16 -0.79 -5.61
CA ALA A 148 6.58 -0.66 -7.00
C ALA A 148 7.00 -2.00 -7.58
N GLU A 149 7.79 -2.76 -6.83
CA GLU A 149 8.25 -4.07 -7.27
C GLU A 149 7.10 -5.10 -7.30
N VAL A 150 6.27 -5.14 -6.26
CA VAL A 150 5.14 -6.08 -6.16
C VAL A 150 4.15 -5.90 -7.31
N PHE A 151 3.82 -4.65 -7.66
CA PHE A 151 2.83 -4.33 -8.69
C PHE A 151 3.43 -3.97 -10.05
N GLY A 152 4.76 -3.91 -10.18
CA GLY A 152 5.41 -3.53 -11.43
C GLY A 152 5.21 -2.05 -11.80
N LEU A 153 5.23 -1.15 -10.82
CA LEU A 153 5.04 0.28 -10.97
C LEU A 153 6.38 1.00 -11.16
N SER A 154 6.34 2.27 -11.58
CA SER A 154 7.53 3.12 -11.63
C SER A 154 8.19 3.19 -10.25
N SER A 155 9.47 2.87 -10.19
CA SER A 155 10.27 2.91 -8.97
C SER A 155 10.48 4.35 -8.49
N ILE A 156 10.58 4.54 -7.18
CA ILE A 156 10.95 5.82 -6.59
C ILE A 156 12.35 6.21 -7.08
N ASP A 157 12.49 7.45 -7.53
CA ASP A 157 13.81 8.02 -7.81
C ASP A 157 14.55 8.33 -6.51
N ARG A 158 15.43 7.41 -6.10
CA ARG A 158 16.25 7.53 -4.89
C ARG A 158 17.40 8.53 -5.06
N ASP A 159 17.70 8.97 -6.28
CA ASP A 159 18.76 9.95 -6.53
C ASP A 159 18.31 11.38 -6.19
N ASN A 160 17.00 11.64 -6.23
CA ASN A 160 16.38 12.91 -5.85
C ASN A 160 16.29 13.15 -4.33
N VAL A 161 16.89 12.27 -3.52
CA VAL A 161 17.02 12.49 -2.08
C VAL A 161 17.86 13.74 -1.82
N LYS A 162 17.39 14.58 -0.89
CA LYS A 162 18.17 15.74 -0.42
C LYS A 162 19.58 15.29 -0.05
N GLU A 163 20.61 15.98 -0.56
CA GLU A 163 22.01 15.59 -0.38
C GLU A 163 22.37 15.36 1.11
N SER A 164 21.86 16.21 1.99
CA SER A 164 22.05 16.12 3.45
C SER A 164 21.43 14.87 4.08
N PHE A 165 20.56 14.14 3.38
CA PHE A 165 19.83 12.97 3.88
C PHE A 165 20.24 11.66 3.18
N LYS A 166 21.11 11.73 2.15
CA LYS A 166 21.53 10.54 1.40
C LYS A 166 22.20 9.48 2.25
N HIS A 167 22.94 9.85 3.30
CA HIS A 167 23.60 8.88 4.18
C HIS A 167 22.63 8.07 5.07
N TYR A 168 21.35 8.46 5.14
CA TYR A 168 20.31 7.65 5.78
C TYR A 168 19.70 6.60 4.83
N MET A 169 19.92 6.73 3.52
CA MET A 169 19.47 5.74 2.55
C MET A 169 20.37 4.51 2.61
N ARG A 170 19.77 3.32 2.49
CA ARG A 170 20.54 2.10 2.28
C ARG A 170 21.30 2.17 0.95
N SER A 171 22.44 1.49 0.89
CA SER A 171 23.13 1.26 -0.38
C SER A 171 22.26 0.45 -1.34
N PRO A 172 22.30 0.76 -2.66
CA PRO A 172 21.58 -0.02 -3.64
C PRO A 172 22.06 -1.48 -3.70
N MET A 173 21.13 -2.41 -3.92
CA MET A 173 21.45 -3.82 -4.16
C MET A 173 21.69 -4.09 -5.65
N LYS A 174 22.44 -5.15 -5.99
CA LYS A 174 22.74 -5.49 -7.39
C LYS A 174 21.50 -5.88 -8.20
N ASP A 175 20.53 -6.50 -7.54
CA ASP A 175 19.26 -6.95 -8.11
C ASP A 175 18.09 -6.01 -7.75
N GLU A 176 18.40 -4.75 -7.42
CA GLU A 176 17.39 -3.77 -7.06
C GLU A 176 16.40 -3.52 -8.20
N TYR A 177 15.13 -3.51 -7.85
CA TYR A 177 14.06 -3.23 -8.79
C TYR A 177 14.13 -1.78 -9.29
N TYR A 178 14.11 -1.63 -10.60
CA TYR A 178 14.02 -0.34 -11.27
C TYR A 178 13.05 -0.41 -12.44
N SER A 179 12.10 0.53 -12.47
CA SER A 179 11.21 0.72 -13.61
C SER A 179 10.86 2.19 -13.76
N LYS A 180 10.81 2.68 -15.01
CA LYS A 180 10.29 4.03 -15.32
C LYS A 180 8.80 4.01 -15.66
N ASN A 181 8.24 2.84 -15.94
CA ASN A 181 6.89 2.69 -16.46
C ASN A 181 6.04 1.85 -15.52
N ASN A 182 4.75 2.14 -15.47
CA ASN A 182 3.78 1.31 -14.76
C ASN A 182 3.30 0.16 -15.66
N SER A 183 3.18 -1.03 -15.08
CA SER A 183 2.59 -2.18 -15.74
C SER A 183 1.13 -2.33 -15.32
N ALA A 184 0.22 -2.34 -16.29
CA ALA A 184 -1.19 -2.60 -16.02
C ALA A 184 -1.46 -4.10 -15.77
N LEU A 185 -2.56 -4.40 -15.09
CA LEU A 185 -3.03 -5.78 -15.02
C LEU A 185 -3.47 -6.24 -16.42
N ILE A 186 -2.85 -7.31 -16.90
CA ILE A 186 -3.26 -7.97 -18.15
C ILE A 186 -4.30 -9.02 -17.78
N ILE A 187 -5.57 -8.73 -18.09
CA ILE A 187 -6.70 -9.61 -17.83
C ILE A 187 -6.88 -10.55 -19.03
N GLY A 188 -6.46 -11.80 -18.86
CA GLY A 188 -6.64 -12.90 -19.81
C GLY A 188 -7.50 -14.02 -19.24
N ASP A 189 -7.09 -15.28 -19.41
CA ASP A 189 -7.72 -16.40 -18.70
C ASP A 189 -7.49 -16.25 -17.19
N VAL A 190 -8.54 -16.46 -16.40
CA VAL A 190 -8.53 -16.43 -14.93
C VAL A 190 -7.43 -17.34 -14.38
N LYS A 191 -7.23 -18.52 -14.97
CA LYS A 191 -6.20 -19.47 -14.54
C LYS A 191 -4.78 -18.90 -14.64
N ASP A 192 -4.57 -17.95 -15.54
CA ASP A 192 -3.26 -17.37 -15.80
C ASP A 192 -2.95 -16.21 -14.86
N TYR A 193 -3.88 -15.25 -14.71
CA TYR A 193 -3.62 -14.04 -13.93
C TYR A 193 -3.94 -14.18 -12.43
N LEU A 194 -4.89 -15.05 -12.05
CA LEU A 194 -5.36 -15.14 -10.66
C LEU A 194 -4.24 -15.55 -9.68
N PRO A 195 -3.39 -16.57 -9.95
CA PRO A 195 -2.34 -16.96 -9.01
C PRO A 195 -1.29 -15.86 -8.77
N TRP A 196 -1.05 -15.01 -9.76
CA TRP A 196 -0.16 -13.85 -9.63
C TRP A 196 -0.83 -12.73 -8.82
N LEU A 197 -2.13 -12.52 -9.01
CA LEU A 197 -2.91 -11.54 -8.26
C LEU A 197 -2.99 -11.92 -6.77
N GLU A 198 -3.25 -13.18 -6.45
CA GLU A 198 -3.25 -13.69 -5.07
C GLU A 198 -1.88 -13.48 -4.38
N ALA A 199 -0.78 -13.75 -5.11
CA ALA A 199 0.57 -13.51 -4.61
C ALA A 199 0.81 -12.03 -4.31
N ARG A 200 0.38 -11.14 -5.20
CA ARG A 200 0.45 -9.68 -5.01
C ARG A 200 -0.38 -9.22 -3.82
N ILE A 201 -1.59 -9.76 -3.63
CA ILE A 201 -2.45 -9.45 -2.49
C ILE A 201 -1.77 -9.87 -1.17
N ASN A 202 -1.17 -11.06 -1.13
CA ASN A 202 -0.43 -11.52 0.05
C ASN A 202 0.73 -10.57 0.40
N HIS A 203 1.54 -10.16 -0.57
CA HIS A 203 2.62 -9.21 -0.33
C HIS A 203 2.11 -7.81 0.02
N TYR A 204 1.04 -7.35 -0.61
CA TYR A 204 0.43 -6.06 -0.29
C TYR A 204 -0.09 -6.02 1.14
N ARG A 205 -0.73 -7.11 1.59
CA ARG A 205 -1.15 -7.31 2.98
C ARG A 205 0.03 -7.20 3.96
N THR A 206 1.18 -7.82 3.64
CA THR A 206 2.40 -7.69 4.44
C THR A 206 2.92 -6.25 4.49
N ILE A 207 2.92 -5.55 3.35
CA ILE A 207 3.34 -4.14 3.28
C ILE A 207 2.48 -3.27 4.19
N VAL A 208 1.15 -3.38 4.09
CA VAL A 208 0.22 -2.59 4.92
C VAL A 208 0.42 -2.89 6.41
N TYR A 209 0.65 -4.16 6.76
CA TYR A 209 0.96 -4.56 8.14
C TYR A 209 2.27 -3.95 8.66
N LEU A 210 3.34 -3.98 7.88
CA LEU A 210 4.63 -3.37 8.25
C LEU A 210 4.49 -1.86 8.45
N MET A 211 3.71 -1.19 7.59
CA MET A 211 3.42 0.24 7.73
C MET A 211 2.63 0.54 9.01
N ALA A 212 1.58 -0.24 9.28
CA ALA A 212 0.73 -0.09 10.47
C ALA A 212 1.50 -0.28 11.78
N THR A 213 2.26 -1.37 11.88
CA THR A 213 3.04 -1.70 13.06
C THR A 213 4.16 -0.69 13.28
N SER A 214 4.81 -0.22 12.22
CA SER A 214 5.77 0.89 12.30
C SER A 214 5.11 2.17 12.83
N LEU A 215 3.88 2.49 12.41
CA LEU A 215 3.16 3.65 12.94
C LEU A 215 2.80 3.50 14.42
N ILE A 216 2.40 2.31 14.87
CA ILE A 216 2.21 2.04 16.30
C ILE A 216 3.52 2.29 17.05
N SER A 217 4.65 1.77 16.57
CA SER A 217 5.95 1.98 17.19
C SER A 217 6.38 3.45 17.20
N ILE A 218 6.08 4.20 16.13
CA ILE A 218 6.29 5.66 16.08
C ILE A 218 5.45 6.36 17.15
N VAL A 219 4.14 6.05 17.25
CA VAL A 219 3.24 6.60 18.28
C VAL A 219 3.75 6.26 19.68
N GLN A 220 4.16 5.01 19.91
CA GLN A 220 4.70 4.53 21.18
C GLN A 220 6.02 5.20 21.54
N THR A 221 6.89 5.44 20.56
CA THR A 221 8.16 6.18 20.77
C THR A 221 7.90 7.63 21.20
N TYR A 222 6.77 8.20 20.78
CA TYR A 222 6.30 9.50 21.23
C TYR A 222 5.46 9.45 22.53
N MET A 223 5.40 8.32 23.24
CA MET A 223 4.61 8.21 24.48
C MET A 223 5.02 9.22 25.55
N LYS A 224 6.28 9.64 25.59
CA LYS A 224 6.76 10.64 26.55
C LYS A 224 6.23 12.06 26.29
N SER A 225 5.66 12.31 25.11
CA SER A 225 5.23 13.64 24.66
C SER A 225 3.74 13.78 24.38
N ILE A 226 2.96 12.71 24.55
CA ILE A 226 1.52 12.67 24.29
C ILE A 226 0.85 12.11 25.56
N SER A 227 -0.36 12.58 25.91
CA SER A 227 -1.12 12.00 27.03
C SER A 227 -1.50 10.54 26.72
N GLU A 228 -1.45 9.66 27.72
CA GLU A 228 -1.78 8.23 27.59
C GLU A 228 -3.11 8.00 26.85
N ASP A 229 -4.17 8.74 27.21
CA ASP A 229 -5.49 8.66 26.53
C ASP A 229 -5.41 8.90 25.01
N LYS A 230 -4.54 9.81 24.56
CA LYS A 230 -4.37 10.14 23.14
C LYS A 230 -3.54 9.07 22.43
N ILE A 231 -2.57 8.47 23.12
CA ILE A 231 -1.79 7.33 22.61
C ILE A 231 -2.69 6.12 22.43
N ASP A 232 -3.53 5.82 23.42
CA ASP A 232 -4.47 4.70 23.39
C ASP A 232 -5.48 4.85 22.26
N LEU A 233 -6.05 6.06 22.10
CA LEU A 233 -6.96 6.34 21.00
C LEU A 233 -6.28 6.12 19.63
N LYS A 234 -5.08 6.68 19.45
CA LYS A 234 -4.30 6.56 18.20
C LYS A 234 -3.92 5.12 17.89
N THR A 235 -3.47 4.38 18.91
CA THR A 235 -3.07 2.98 18.76
C THR A 235 -4.29 2.11 18.45
N ARG A 236 -5.45 2.41 19.04
CA ARG A 236 -6.73 1.75 18.74
C ARG A 236 -7.16 1.97 17.29
N GLU A 237 -7.08 3.19 16.78
CA GLU A 237 -7.39 3.48 15.37
C GLU A 237 -6.51 2.66 14.41
N ILE A 238 -5.21 2.52 14.71
CA ILE A 238 -4.30 1.71 13.87
C ILE A 238 -4.61 0.21 14.04
N ASN A 239 -4.93 -0.25 15.24
CA ASN A 239 -5.34 -1.63 15.47
C ASN A 239 -6.61 -1.98 14.69
N ASP A 240 -7.61 -1.10 14.67
CA ASP A 240 -8.85 -1.30 13.88
C ASP A 240 -8.54 -1.50 12.38
N ILE A 241 -7.51 -0.82 11.86
CA ILE A 241 -7.02 -1.02 10.49
C ILE A 241 -6.42 -2.42 10.34
N LEU A 242 -5.58 -2.86 11.30
CA LEU A 242 -4.97 -4.19 11.30
C LEU A 242 -5.99 -5.32 11.39
N GLU A 243 -7.07 -5.14 12.16
CA GLU A 243 -8.13 -6.15 12.28
C GLU A 243 -8.91 -6.37 10.99
N ARG A 244 -8.90 -5.38 10.09
CA ARG A 244 -9.59 -5.39 8.80
C ARG A 244 -8.72 -5.88 7.64
N LEU A 245 -7.47 -6.27 7.91
CA LEU A 245 -6.63 -6.88 6.90
C LEU A 245 -7.33 -8.12 6.32
N PRO A 246 -7.29 -8.30 4.99
CA PRO A 246 -7.87 -9.48 4.37
C PRO A 246 -7.16 -10.76 4.83
N PRO A 247 -7.82 -11.92 4.66
CA PRO A 247 -7.17 -13.21 4.87
C PRO A 247 -6.02 -13.43 3.87
N MET A 248 -5.02 -14.21 4.27
CA MET A 248 -3.95 -14.66 3.38
C MET A 248 -4.38 -15.84 2.49
N TYR A 249 -3.91 -15.86 1.25
CA TYR A 249 -3.97 -17.01 0.35
C TYR A 249 -2.87 -18.02 0.67
N LEU A 250 -3.22 -19.30 0.81
CA LEU A 250 -2.29 -20.35 1.24
C LEU A 250 -1.46 -20.98 0.11
N LYS A 251 -1.92 -20.88 -1.15
CA LYS A 251 -1.31 -21.57 -2.30
C LYS A 251 -1.08 -20.62 -3.46
N VAL A 252 -0.16 -19.67 -3.27
CA VAL A 252 0.14 -18.65 -4.29
C VAL A 252 1.39 -18.98 -5.09
N LYS A 253 1.48 -18.45 -6.32
CA LYS A 253 2.75 -18.45 -7.06
C LYS A 253 3.76 -17.54 -6.36
N SER A 254 5.03 -17.90 -6.43
CA SER A 254 6.10 -17.03 -5.91
C SER A 254 6.32 -15.85 -6.84
N LEU A 255 6.33 -14.62 -6.31
CA LEU A 255 6.79 -13.45 -7.05
C LEU A 255 8.33 -13.44 -7.06
N LYS A 256 8.92 -13.14 -8.23
CA LYS A 256 10.35 -12.87 -8.32
C LYS A 256 10.60 -11.44 -7.84
N LEU A 257 10.99 -11.32 -6.57
CA LEU A 257 11.33 -10.05 -5.92
C LEU A 257 12.85 -9.99 -5.70
N SER A 258 13.38 -8.77 -5.61
CA SER A 258 14.75 -8.48 -5.22
C SER A 258 15.06 -9.10 -3.87
N GLN A 259 16.33 -9.39 -3.61
CA GLN A 259 16.78 -9.98 -2.35
C GLN A 259 16.34 -9.15 -1.14
N TYR A 260 16.42 -7.84 -1.27
CA TYR A 260 16.00 -6.92 -0.20
C TYR A 260 14.50 -7.02 0.07
N VAL A 261 13.66 -6.88 -0.97
CA VAL A 261 12.19 -6.91 -0.79
C VAL A 261 11.72 -8.30 -0.36
N SER A 262 12.33 -9.36 -0.88
CA SER A 262 12.09 -10.73 -0.43
C SER A 262 12.36 -10.91 1.07
N LYS A 263 13.43 -10.29 1.60
CA LYS A 263 13.75 -10.31 3.03
C LYS A 263 12.78 -9.44 3.83
N LEU A 264 12.43 -8.26 3.33
CA LEU A 264 11.51 -7.33 3.98
C LEU A 264 10.10 -7.94 4.13
N LEU A 265 9.62 -8.65 3.11
CA LEU A 265 8.26 -9.19 3.04
C LEU A 265 8.17 -10.67 3.42
N LYS A 266 9.21 -11.23 4.04
CA LYS A 266 9.30 -12.66 4.37
C LYS A 266 8.25 -13.10 5.38
N ASP A 267 8.01 -12.26 6.40
CA ASP A 267 7.20 -12.61 7.55
C ASP A 267 5.77 -12.09 7.35
N TYR A 268 4.87 -12.99 6.94
CA TYR A 268 3.46 -12.64 6.73
C TYR A 268 2.77 -12.26 8.05
N PRO A 269 1.82 -11.31 8.01
CA PRO A 269 1.05 -10.94 9.19
C PRO A 269 0.23 -12.12 9.71
N PRO A 270 0.00 -12.20 11.04
CA PRO A 270 -0.84 -13.23 11.64
C PRO A 270 -2.23 -13.23 11.00
N ASN A 271 -2.72 -14.42 10.66
CA ASN A 271 -3.99 -14.59 9.98
C ASN A 271 -5.10 -14.77 11.02
N LYS A 272 -5.93 -13.74 11.25
CA LYS A 272 -7.16 -13.91 12.04
C LYS A 272 -8.21 -14.73 11.30
N TYR A 273 -8.15 -14.72 9.97
CA TYR A 273 -9.06 -15.41 9.07
C TYR A 273 -8.24 -16.14 8.01
N THR A 274 -8.68 -17.32 7.59
CA THR A 274 -8.12 -18.03 6.44
C THR A 274 -9.22 -18.16 5.38
N PHE A 275 -8.87 -17.97 4.11
CA PHE A 275 -9.81 -18.34 3.03
C PHE A 275 -10.14 -19.83 3.13
N PRO A 276 -11.41 -20.25 2.95
CA PRO A 276 -11.70 -21.64 2.67
C PRO A 276 -10.90 -22.04 1.44
N LEU A 277 -10.04 -23.04 1.59
CA LEU A 277 -9.32 -23.62 0.46
C LEU A 277 -10.37 -24.10 -0.54
N ALA A 278 -10.30 -23.64 -1.79
CA ALA A 278 -11.13 -24.20 -2.85
C ALA A 278 -10.98 -25.74 -2.83
N PRO A 279 -12.09 -26.50 -2.90
CA PRO A 279 -12.00 -27.95 -3.00
C PRO A 279 -11.16 -28.29 -4.23
N LYS A 280 -10.21 -29.22 -4.04
CA LYS A 280 -9.44 -29.73 -5.17
C LYS A 280 -10.45 -30.32 -6.16
N ALA A 281 -10.39 -29.91 -7.43
CA ALA A 281 -10.91 -30.73 -8.50
C ALA A 281 -10.11 -32.05 -8.44
N SER A 282 -10.74 -33.08 -7.88
CA SER A 282 -10.24 -34.45 -7.81
C SER A 282 -10.50 -35.18 -9.12
#